data_AF-X1IB94-F1
#
_entry.id   AF-X1IB94-F1
#
_cell.length_a   1.000
_cell.length_b   1.000
_cell.length_c   1.000
_cell.angle_alpha   90.00
_cell.angle_beta   90.00
_cell.angle_gamma   90.00
#
_symmetry.space_group_name_H-M   'P 1'
#
loop_
_entity.id
_entity.type
_entity.pdbx_description
1 polymer ?
#
loop_
_entity_poly.entity_id
_entity_poly.type
_entity_poly.pdbx_seq_one_letter_code
_entity_poly.pdbx_strand_id
1 'polypeptide(L)' 'MATKQSLELKVGIFALVGLAILILTVFSISEIHLFRPGYLIKVSFSFASGIDVGATARVAGIEAGEVKDVHLSYD' A
#
# COMPACT_ATOMS: atom_id res chain seq x y z
N MET A 1 35.08 -9.01 33.78
CA MET A 1 34.56 -10.26 33.21
C MET A 1 33.16 -9.96 32.67
N ALA A 2 33.06 -9.52 31.41
CA ALA A 2 31.76 -9.17 30.82
C ALA A 2 31.02 -10.48 30.49
N THR A 3 29.95 -10.74 31.24
CA THR A 3 29.17 -11.97 31.20
C THR A 3 28.55 -12.13 29.80
N LYS A 4 28.78 -13.27 29.11
CA LYS A 4 28.30 -13.56 27.74
C LYS A 4 26.84 -13.14 27.47
N GLN A 5 25.97 -13.27 28.47
CA GLN A 5 24.56 -12.86 28.41
C GLN A 5 24.34 -11.38 28.03
N SER A 6 25.26 -10.48 28.40
CA SER A 6 25.16 -9.06 28.05
C SER A 6 25.39 -8.80 26.56
N LEU A 7 26.14 -9.68 25.88
CA LEU A 7 26.42 -9.58 24.45
C LEU A 7 25.21 -10.05 23.63
N GLU A 8 24.61 -11.18 24.02
CA GLU A 8 23.41 -11.75 23.39
C GLU A 8 22.22 -10.77 23.45
N LEU A 9 22.00 -10.13 24.61
CA LEU A 9 20.95 -9.13 24.76
C LEU A 9 21.18 -7.91 23.85
N LYS A 10 22.43 -7.46 23.72
CA LYS A 10 22.80 -6.29 22.90
C LYS A 10 22.61 -6.57 21.40
N VAL A 11 22.91 -7.80 20.97
CA VAL A 11 22.65 -8.25 19.59
C VAL A 11 21.15 -8.37 19.33
N GLY A 12 20.39 -8.90 20.29
CA GLY A 12 18.93 -8.98 20.19
C GLY A 12 18.27 -7.60 20.03
N ILE A 13 18.69 -6.61 20.82
CA ILE A 13 18.21 -5.22 20.70
C ILE A 13 18.58 -4.62 19.34
N PHE A 14 19.81 -4.84 18.86
CA PHE A 14 20.22 -4.37 17.54
C PHE A 14 19.34 -4.94 16.42
N ALA A 15 19.05 -6.25 16.46
CA ALA A 15 18.18 -6.90 15.49
C ALA A 15 16.74 -6.36 15.56
N LEU A 16 16.21 -6.12 16.78
CA LEU A 16 14.88 -5.54 16.99
C LEU A 16 14.77 -4.13 16.40
N VAL A 17 15.78 -3.28 16.62
CA VAL A 17 15.84 -1.93 16.05
C VAL A 17 15.90 -1.99 14.52
N GLY A 18 16.72 -2.87 13.95
CA GLY A 18 16.79 -3.08 12.51
C GLY A 18 15.44 -3.53 11.92
N LEU A 19 14.75 -4.44 12.59
CA LEU A 19 13.42 -4.90 12.19
C LEU A 19 12.39 -3.77 12.25
N ALA A 20 12.40 -2.95 13.31
CA ALA A 20 11.52 -1.81 13.44
C ALA A 20 11.72 -0.79 12.31
N ILE A 21 12.98 -0.49 11.96
CA ILE A 21 13.31 0.41 10.83
C ILE A 21 12.82 -0.18 9.51
N LEU A 22 13.01 -1.49 9.30
CA LEU A 22 12.55 -2.17 8.08
C LEU A 22 11.02 -2.07 7.95
N ILE A 23 10.29 -2.35 9.03
CA ILE A 23 8.83 -2.20 9.08
C ILE A 23 8.45 -0.75 8.74
N LEU A 24 9.01 0.24 9.44
CA LEU A 24 8.72 1.66 9.17
C LEU A 24 8.97 2.05 7.72
N THR A 25 10.05 1.55 7.12
CA THR A 25 10.41 1.85 5.73
C THR A 25 9.42 1.20 4.76
N VAL A 26 9.06 -0.06 4.97
CA VAL A 26 8.05 -0.76 4.14
C VAL A 26 6.71 -0.03 4.20
N PHE A 27 6.25 0.34 5.39
CA PHE A 27 5.01 1.09 5.56
C PHE A 27 5.09 2.52 5.00
N SER A 28 6.26 3.17 5.06
CA SER A 28 6.46 4.52 4.50
C SER A 28 6.50 4.53 2.97
N ILE A 29 7.01 3.48 2.33
CA ILE A 29 7.03 3.32 0.86
C ILE A 29 5.67 2.82 0.36
N SER A 30 4.92 2.15 1.22
CA SER A 30 3.58 1.71 0.91
C SER A 30 2.71 2.92 0.63
N GLU A 31 2.45 3.20 -0.65
CA GLU A 31 1.45 4.14 -1.15
C GLU A 31 0.03 3.58 -0.89
N ILE A 32 -0.24 3.14 0.34
CA ILE A 32 -1.56 2.68 0.73
C ILE A 32 -2.43 3.93 0.84
N HIS A 33 -3.00 4.35 -0.28
CA HIS A 33 -3.95 5.44 -0.41
C HIS A 33 -5.31 5.14 0.27
N LEU A 34 -5.33 4.21 1.25
CA LEU A 34 -6.53 3.68 1.91
C LEU A 34 -7.37 4.76 2.62
N PHE A 35 -6.75 5.90 2.99
CA PHE A 35 -7.36 6.93 3.84
C PHE A 35 -7.52 8.31 3.18
N ARG A 36 -7.55 8.42 1.84
CA ARG A 36 -7.94 9.71 1.23
C ARG A 36 -9.46 9.92 1.39
N PRO A 37 -9.92 11.04 1.97
CA PRO A 37 -11.34 11.39 1.96
C PRO A 37 -11.78 11.59 0.50
N GLY A 38 -12.72 10.77 0.06
CA GLY A 38 -13.22 10.73 -1.31
C GLY A 38 -14.49 9.90 -1.40
N TYR A 39 -15.15 9.93 -2.55
CA TYR A 39 -16.37 9.18 -2.80
C TYR A 39 -16.12 8.10 -3.87
N LEU A 40 -16.86 6.99 -3.77
CA LEU A 40 -16.80 5.92 -4.76
C LEU A 40 -17.84 6.21 -5.84
N ILE A 41 -17.40 6.20 -7.11
CA ILE A 41 -18.27 6.31 -8.27
C ILE A 41 -18.29 4.94 -8.95
N LYS A 42 -19.50 4.42 -9.22
CA LYS A 42 -19.67 3.24 -10.06
C LYS A 42 -20.14 3.68 -11.43
N VAL A 43 -19.53 3.08 -12.46
CA VAL A 43 -19.85 3.32 -13.87
C VAL A 43 -19.92 1.98 -14.57
N SER A 44 -20.82 1.85 -15.54
CA SER A 44 -20.96 0.65 -16.36
C SER A 44 -20.47 0.95 -17.76
N PHE A 45 -19.68 0.03 -18.32
CA PHE A 45 -19.16 0.12 -19.67
C PHE A 45 -19.53 -1.16 -20.43
N SER A 46 -19.88 -1.02 -21.71
CA SER A 46 -20.09 -2.17 -22.59
C SER A 46 -18.77 -2.92 -22.89
N PHE A 47 -17.64 -2.23 -22.78
CA PHE A 47 -16.30 -2.80 -22.97
C PHE A 47 -15.30 -2.09 -22.06
N ALA A 48 -14.62 -2.84 -21.19
CA ALA A 48 -13.66 -2.33 -20.21
C ALA A 48 -12.28 -2.99 -20.32
N SER A 49 -11.95 -3.57 -21.49
CA SER A 49 -10.67 -4.26 -21.68
C SER A 49 -9.48 -3.32 -21.49
N GLY A 50 -8.49 -3.76 -20.72
CA GLY A 50 -7.30 -2.95 -20.40
C GLY A 50 -7.48 -1.99 -19.22
N ILE A 51 -8.62 -2.04 -18.53
CA ILE A 51 -8.79 -1.37 -17.24
C ILE A 51 -8.57 -2.40 -16.13
N ASP A 52 -7.42 -2.30 -15.47
CA ASP A 52 -7.08 -3.13 -14.31
C ASP A 52 -7.32 -2.37 -13.00
N VAL A 53 -7.44 -3.13 -11.91
CA VAL A 53 -7.41 -2.58 -10.55
C VAL A 53 -6.07 -1.87 -10.36
N GLY A 54 -6.14 -0.62 -9.91
CA GLY A 54 -4.97 0.25 -9.80
C GLY A 54 -4.75 1.21 -10.98
N ALA A 55 -5.56 1.12 -12.03
CA ALA A 55 -5.51 2.08 -13.13
C ALA A 55 -5.87 3.51 -12.65
N THR A 56 -5.11 4.51 -13.10
CA THR A 56 -5.33 5.91 -12.74
C THR A 56 -6.52 6.51 -13.49
N ALA A 57 -7.49 7.03 -12.75
CA ALA A 57 -8.58 7.82 -13.30
C ALA A 57 -8.12 9.28 -13.50
N ARG A 58 -8.34 9.82 -14.70
CA ARG A 58 -7.94 11.19 -15.06
C ARG A 58 -9.11 12.05 -15.46
N VAL A 59 -9.11 13.31 -15.03
CA VAL A 59 -10.08 14.33 -15.42
C VAL A 59 -9.31 15.46 -16.10
N ALA A 60 -9.61 15.72 -17.37
CA ALA A 60 -8.91 16.73 -18.18
C ALA A 60 -7.36 16.57 -18.16
N GLY A 61 -6.87 15.33 -18.08
CA GLY A 61 -5.44 15.01 -18.05
C GLY A 61 -4.79 15.04 -16.66
N ILE A 62 -5.52 15.46 -15.62
CA ILE A 62 -5.04 15.50 -14.23
C ILE A 62 -5.46 14.21 -13.52
N GLU A 63 -4.57 13.62 -12.73
CA GLU A 63 -4.87 12.45 -11.91
C GLU A 63 -5.90 12.81 -10.84
N ALA A 64 -7.04 12.13 -10.89
CA ALA A 64 -8.20 12.41 -10.05
C ALA A 64 -8.56 11.24 -9.11
N GLY A 65 -8.07 10.03 -9.40
CA GLY A 65 -8.32 8.86 -8.56
C GLY A 65 -7.75 7.57 -9.16
N GLU A 66 -8.22 6.44 -8.65
CA GLU A 66 -7.76 5.10 -8.99
C GLU A 66 -8.94 4.14 -9.07
N VAL A 67 -8.87 3.16 -9.98
CA VAL A 67 -9.85 2.09 -10.09
C VAL A 67 -9.68 1.13 -8.93
N LYS A 68 -10.66 1.12 -8.01
CA LYS A 68 -10.64 0.24 -6.83
C LYS A 68 -11.04 -1.20 -7.14
N ASP A 69 -11.99 -1.40 -8.06
CA ASP A 69 -12.53 -2.72 -8.37
C ASP A 69 -13.18 -2.74 -9.75
N VAL A 70 -13.20 -3.91 -10.38
CA VAL A 70 -13.81 -4.17 -11.68
C VAL A 70 -14.67 -5.43 -11.58
N HIS A 71 -15.96 -5.29 -11.88
CA HIS A 71 -16.91 -6.40 -11.84
C HIS A 71 -17.67 -6.51 -13.16
N LEU A 72 -17.85 -7.76 -13.61
CA LEU A 72 -18.75 -8.08 -14.70
C LEU A 72 -20.18 -8.07 -14.14
N SER A 73 -21.00 -7.14 -14.63
CA SER A 73 -22.44 -7.15 -14.36
C SER A 73 -23.11 -7.94 -15.47
N TYR A 74 -23.76 -9.05 -15.10
CA TYR A 74 -24.71 -9.77 -15.95
C TYR A 74 -26.10 -9.30 -15.53
N ASP A 75 -26.82 -8.68 -16.47
CA ASP A 75 -28.25 -8.37 -16.33
C ASP A 75 -29.07 -9.44 -17.05
#